data_AF-A0A920RD45-F1
#
_entry.id   AF-A0A920RD45-F1
#
_cell.length_a   1.000
_cell.length_b   1.000
_cell.length_c   1.000
_cell.angle_alpha   90.00
_cell.angle_beta   90.00
_cell.angle_gamma   90.00
#
_symmetry.space_group_name_H-M   'P 1'
#
loop_
_entity.id
_entity.type
_entity.pdbx_description
1 polymer ?
#
loop_
_entity_poly.entity_id
_entity_poly.type
_entity_poly.pdbx_seq_one_letter_code
_entity_poly.pdbx_strand_id
1 'polypeptide(L)'
;MIESALPEIEGVTRSINYGFDRIRFLSPVPSGSQIRGRFELLRAEVQRDAEVTLCCRATIEIRNHERPALVADWLVRYYLV
;
A
#
# COMPACT_ATOMS: atom_id res chain seq x y z
N MET A 1 -3.06 -4.89 8.98
CA MET A 1 -1.87 -4.21 8.42
C MET A 1 -1.87 -4.38 6.91
N ILE A 2 -0.91 -3.85 6.14
CA ILE A 2 -0.90 -4.02 4.66
C ILE A 2 -1.09 -5.47 4.21
N GLU A 3 -0.60 -6.39 5.04
CA GLU A 3 -0.69 -7.83 4.89
C GLU A 3 -2.13 -8.32 4.64
N SER A 4 -3.15 -7.61 5.14
CA SER A 4 -4.55 -7.95 4.89
C SER A 4 -5.14 -7.33 3.61
N ALA A 5 -4.39 -6.46 2.94
CA ALA A 5 -4.82 -5.71 1.76
C ALA A 5 -4.07 -6.11 0.47
N LEU A 6 -2.96 -6.86 0.58
CA LEU A 6 -2.16 -7.36 -0.53
C LEU A 6 -2.11 -8.89 -0.50
N PRO A 7 -1.76 -9.55 -1.62
CA PRO A 7 -1.49 -10.98 -1.64
C PRO A 7 -0.39 -11.36 -0.63
N GLU A 8 -0.53 -12.55 -0.04
CA GLU A 8 0.52 -13.12 0.80
C GLU A 8 1.77 -13.41 -0.03
N ILE A 9 2.94 -13.16 0.56
CA ILE A 9 4.24 -13.46 -0.02
C ILE A 9 4.83 -14.60 0.81
N GLU A 10 5.13 -15.73 0.15
CA GLU A 10 5.69 -16.90 0.79
C GLU A 10 7.07 -16.57 1.40
N GLY A 11 7.35 -17.14 2.57
CA GLY A 11 8.63 -16.97 3.25
C GLY A 11 8.81 -15.64 3.98
N VAL A 12 7.82 -14.74 4.02
CA VAL A 12 7.90 -13.51 4.83
C VAL A 12 7.96 -13.85 6.31
N THR A 13 9.02 -13.40 6.98
CA THR A 13 9.16 -13.45 8.45
C THR A 13 8.67 -12.17 9.11
N ARG A 14 8.88 -11.04 8.44
CA ARG A 14 8.54 -9.72 8.96
C ARG A 14 8.27 -8.74 7.83
N SER A 15 7.27 -7.89 8.03
CA SER A 15 7.01 -6.72 7.20
C SER A 15 7.15 -5.43 8.01
N ILE A 16 7.60 -4.36 7.36
CA ILE A 16 7.68 -3.03 7.96
C ILE A 16 7.09 -2.03 6.96
N ASN A 17 6.19 -1.17 7.44
CA ASN A 17 5.81 0.04 6.70
C ASN A 17 7.03 0.96 6.61
N TYR A 18 7.60 1.08 5.42
CA TYR A 18 8.83 1.84 5.18
C TYR A 18 8.56 3.31 4.80
N GLY A 19 7.30 3.73 4.86
CA GLY A 19 6.87 5.09 4.55
C GLY A 19 6.34 5.22 3.12
N PHE A 20 6.37 6.42 2.56
CA PHE A 20 5.77 6.74 1.27
C PHE A 20 6.72 7.61 0.47
N ASP A 21 6.90 7.29 -0.82
CA ASP A 21 7.58 8.21 -1.75
C ASP A 21 6.73 9.47 -1.96
N ARG A 22 5.40 9.28 -2.03
CA ARG A 22 4.43 10.35 -2.19
C ARG A 22 3.10 9.95 -1.56
N ILE A 23 2.44 10.90 -0.90
CA ILE A 23 1.09 10.74 -0.36
C ILE A 23 0.29 12.03 -0.59
N ARG A 24 -0.96 11.90 -1.04
CA ARG A 24 -1.89 13.03 -1.19
C ARG A 24 -3.27 12.66 -0.69
N PHE A 25 -3.81 13.50 0.19
CA PHE A 25 -5.20 13.47 0.62
C PHE A 25 -5.99 14.43 -0.27
N LEU A 26 -6.91 13.89 -1.05
CA LEU A 26 -7.60 14.60 -2.13
C LEU A 26 -9.05 14.93 -1.77
N SER A 27 -9.66 14.16 -0.88
CA SER A 27 -11.02 14.41 -0.39
C SER A 27 -11.19 13.87 1.03
N PRO A 28 -11.95 14.56 1.90
CA PRO A 28 -12.28 14.04 3.22
C PRO A 28 -13.15 12.79 3.09
N VAL A 29 -13.04 11.87 4.06
CA VAL A 29 -13.87 10.67 4.15
C VAL A 29 -14.90 10.88 5.25
N PRO A 30 -16.19 11.11 4.92
CA PRO A 30 -17.24 11.22 5.92
C PRO A 30 -17.35 9.92 6.73
N SER A 31 -17.64 10.03 8.04
CA SER A 31 -17.87 8.87 8.89
C SER A 31 -19.02 8.01 8.34
N GLY A 32 -18.87 6.68 8.40
CA GLY A 32 -19.83 5.72 7.82
C GLY A 32 -19.72 5.52 6.32
N SER A 33 -18.83 6.24 5.63
CA SER A 33 -18.59 6.02 4.19
C SER A 33 -17.97 4.65 3.95
N GLN A 34 -18.36 4.03 2.83
CA GLN A 34 -17.70 2.82 2.34
C GLN A 34 -16.56 3.21 1.39
N ILE A 35 -15.38 2.67 1.66
CA ILE A 35 -14.17 2.92 0.86
C ILE A 35 -13.72 1.63 0.15
N ARG A 36 -13.02 1.79 -0.97
CA ARG A 36 -12.35 0.70 -1.69
C ARG A 36 -10.88 1.05 -1.89
N GLY A 37 -10.00 0.15 -1.48
CA GLY A 37 -8.58 0.24 -1.81
C GLY A 37 -8.29 -0.42 -3.16
N ARG A 38 -7.52 0.26 -4.01
CA ARG A 38 -6.91 -0.31 -5.22
C ARG A 38 -5.41 -0.20 -5.06
N PHE A 39 -4.72 -1.32 -5.25
CA PHE A 39 -3.28 -1.41 -5.09
C PHE A 39 -2.65 -1.89 -6.40
N GLU A 40 -1.64 -1.17 -6.87
CA GLU A 40 -0.87 -1.50 -8.06
C GLU A 40 0.61 -1.60 -7.67
N LEU A 41 1.25 -2.73 -7.94
CA LEU A 41 2.69 -2.87 -7.71
C LEU A 41 3.45 -2.06 -8.76
N LEU A 42 4.15 -1.01 -8.33
CA LEU A 42 4.94 -0.16 -9.23
C LEU A 42 6.36 -0.68 -9.42
N ARG A 43 6.99 -1.12 -8.33
CA ARG A 43 8.35 -1.66 -8.32
C ARG A 43 8.55 -2.65 -7.17
N ALA A 44 9.41 -3.62 -7.41
CA ALA A 44 9.93 -4.54 -6.41
C ALA A 44 11.45 -4.55 -6.50
N GLU A 45 12.14 -4.26 -5.40
CA GLU A 45 13.59 -4.11 -5.36
C GLU A 45 14.19 -5.02 -4.30
N VAL A 46 15.08 -5.91 -4.71
CA VAL A 46 15.92 -6.68 -3.79
C VAL A 46 17.04 -5.76 -3.31
N GLN A 47 17.08 -5.50 -2.01
CA GLN A 47 18.11 -4.62 -1.42
C GLN A 47 19.32 -5.43 -0.95
N ARG A 48 19.07 -6.59 -0.33
CA ARG A 48 20.05 -7.54 0.22
C ARG A 48 19.47 -8.95 0.13
N ASP A 49 20.29 -9.95 0.45
CA ASP A 49 19.79 -11.33 0.63
C ASP A 49 18.62 -11.33 1.61
N ALA A 50 17.51 -11.94 1.17
CA ALA A 50 16.25 -12.03 1.91
C ALA A 50 15.60 -10.69 2.30
N GLU A 51 15.89 -9.59 1.60
CA GLU A 51 15.30 -8.28 1.86
C GLU A 51 14.73 -7.64 0.58
N VAL A 52 13.41 -7.45 0.53
CA VAL A 52 12.71 -6.90 -0.64
C VAL A 52 11.91 -5.66 -0.22
N THR A 53 12.00 -4.59 -1.02
CA THR A 53 11.12 -3.42 -0.89
C THR A 53 10.14 -3.39 -2.05
N LEU A 54 8.84 -3.35 -1.72
CA LEU A 54 7.79 -3.09 -2.70
C LEU A 54 7.38 -1.63 -2.61
N CYS A 55 7.17 -0.99 -3.77
CA CYS A 55 6.41 0.24 -3.87
C CYS A 55 5.07 -0.07 -4.52
N CYS A 56 3.99 0.13 -3.78
CA CYS A 56 2.64 -0.10 -4.22
C CYS A 56 1.88 1.23 -4.30
N ARG A 57 1.32 1.56 -5.46
CA ARG A 57 0.38 2.66 -5.58
C ARG A 57 -0.94 2.27 -4.93
N ALA A 58 -1.27 2.90 -3.81
CA ALA A 58 -2.55 2.80 -3.15
C ALA A 58 -3.46 3.95 -3.59
N THR A 59 -4.61 3.62 -4.17
CA THR A 59 -5.71 4.56 -4.43
C THR A 59 -6.90 4.18 -3.56
N ILE A 60 -7.32 5.08 -2.68
CA ILE A 60 -8.48 4.88 -1.80
C ILE A 60 -9.66 5.64 -2.38
N GLU A 61 -10.63 4.91 -2.92
CA GLU A 61 -11.85 5.44 -3.51
C GLU A 61 -12.97 5.47 -2.45
N ILE A 62 -13.87 6.45 -2.55
CA ILE A 62 -15.10 6.53 -1.74
C ILE A 62 -16.27 6.14 -2.64
N ARG A 63 -17.16 5.26 -2.19
CA ARG A 63 -18.35 4.85 -2.96
C ARG A 63 -19.17 6.09 -3.35
N ASN A 64 -19.58 6.17 -4.61
CA ASN A 64 -20.38 7.26 -5.20
C ASN A 64 -19.69 8.64 -5.20
N HIS A 65 -18.35 8.70 -5.08
CA HIS A 65 -17.58 9.93 -5.25
C HIS A 65 -16.70 9.84 -6.50
N GLU A 66 -16.56 10.95 -7.23
CA GLU A 66 -15.71 11.02 -8.42
C GLU A 66 -14.22 11.11 -8.09
N ARG A 67 -13.88 11.76 -6.96
CA ARG A 67 -12.49 11.93 -6.53
C ARG A 67 -12.13 10.92 -5.44
N PRO A 68 -10.94 10.30 -5.51
CA PRO A 68 -10.46 9.43 -4.45
C PRO A 68 -10.20 10.23 -3.16
N ALA A 69 -10.23 9.55 -2.03
CA ALA A 69 -9.82 10.09 -0.74
C ALA A 69 -8.30 10.31 -0.69
N LEU A 70 -7.54 9.31 -1.16
CA LEU A 70 -6.09 9.28 -1.04
C LEU A 70 -5.47 8.60 -2.26
N VAL A 71 -4.34 9.13 -2.72
CA VAL A 71 -3.41 8.44 -3.61
C VAL A 71 -2.03 8.49 -3.00
N ALA A 72 -1.37 7.33 -2.89
CA ALA A 72 -0.03 7.24 -2.33
C ALA A 72 0.81 6.18 -3.05
N ASP A 73 2.10 6.44 -3.16
CA ASP A 73 3.12 5.46 -3.56
C ASP A 73 3.76 4.96 -2.26
N TRP A 74 3.29 3.79 -1.80
CA TRP A 74 3.54 3.24 -0.48
C TRP A 74 4.67 2.22 -0.49
N LEU A 75 5.67 2.41 0.37
CA LEU A 75 6.80 1.52 0.52
C LEU A 75 6.59 0.51 1.65
N VAL A 76 6.77 -0.77 1.34
CA VAL A 76 6.79 -1.85 2.33
C VAL A 76 8.04 -2.68 2.17
N ARG A 77 8.75 -2.85 3.29
CA ARG A 77 9.93 -3.70 3.40
C ARG A 77 9.51 -5.07 3.90
N TYR A 78 9.88 -6.11 3.18
CA TYR A 78 9.72 -7.51 3.57
C TYR A 78 11.09 -8.13 3.86
N TYR A 79 11.15 -8.90 4.93
CA TYR A 79 12.26 -9.79 5.28
C TYR A 79 11.80 -11.24 5.06
N LEU A 80 12.58 -12.02 4.32
CA LEU A 80 12.29 -13.39 3.92
C LEU A 80 13.13 -14.39 4.74
N VAL A 81 12.73 -15.68 4.75
CA VAL A 81 13.55 -16.80 5.22
C VAL A 81 14.51 -17.31 4.16
#